data_AF-A0A3R6KBI1-F1
#
_entry.id   AF-A0A3R6KBI1-F1
#
_cell.length_a   1.000
_cell.length_b   1.000
_cell.length_c   1.000
_cell.angle_alpha   90.00
_cell.angle_beta   90.00
_cell.angle_gamma   90.00
#
_symmetry.space_group_name_H-M   'P 1'
#
loop_
_entity.id
_entity.type
_entity.pdbx_description
1 polymer ?
#
loop_
_entity_poly.entity_id
_entity_poly.type
_entity_poly.pdbx_seq_one_letter_code
_entity_poly.pdbx_strand_id
1 'polypeptide(L)' 'MKKISCVSCGKESLEKNEIGINKKLLGEQVESFYCMDCLADYLGVSVQDILDKVEEFKDQGCKLFE' A
#
# COMPACT_ATOMS: atom_id res chain seq x y z
N MET A 1 7.53 -16.43 -7.22
CA MET A 1 7.00 -15.11 -6.80
C MET A 1 7.13 -15.03 -5.28
N LYS A 2 7.81 -14.01 -4.73
CA LYS A 2 7.83 -13.81 -3.27
C LYS A 2 6.42 -13.39 -2.85
N LYS A 3 5.77 -14.17 -2.00
CA LYS A 3 4.51 -13.78 -1.36
C LYS A 3 4.86 -12.74 -0.30
N ILE A 4 4.32 -11.54 -0.44
CA ILE A 4 4.41 -10.50 0.60
C ILE A 4 3.14 -10.63 1.45
N SER A 5 3.30 -10.57 2.76
CA SER A 5 2.20 -10.61 3.72
C SER A 5 2.10 -9.32 4.51
N CYS A 6 0.90 -9.02 5.00
CA CYS A 6 0.65 -7.94 5.94
C CYS A 6 1.34 -8.24 7.27
N VAL A 7 2.17 -7.30 7.74
CA VAL A 7 2.87 -7.41 9.03
C VAL A 7 1.91 -7.32 10.23
N SER A 8 0.74 -6.71 10.06
CA SER A 8 -0.26 -6.53 11.13
C SER A 8 -1.21 -7.73 11.25
N CYS A 9 -1.93 -8.06 10.19
CA CYS A 9 -2.98 -9.09 10.23
C CYS A 9 -2.57 -10.44 9.63
N GLY A 10 -1.37 -10.54 9.06
CA GLY A 10 -0.89 -11.77 8.41
C GLY A 10 -1.52 -12.07 7.06
N LYS A 11 -2.39 -11.21 6.50
CA LYS A 11 -2.96 -11.38 5.15
C LYS A 11 -1.85 -11.66 4.14
N GLU A 12 -1.90 -12.82 3.51
CA GLU A 12 -0.90 -13.23 2.53
C GLU A 12 -1.23 -12.69 1.13
N SER A 13 -0.21 -12.65 0.27
CA SER A 13 -0.34 -12.30 -1.15
C SER A 13 -0.88 -10.89 -1.38
N LEU A 14 -0.24 -9.91 -0.73
CA LEU A 14 -0.55 -8.50 -0.95
C LEU A 14 -0.41 -8.11 -2.43
N GLU A 15 -1.35 -7.29 -2.89
CA GLU A 15 -1.41 -6.84 -4.27
C GLU A 15 -0.36 -5.77 -4.58
N LYS A 16 -0.11 -5.54 -5.87
CA LYS A 16 0.85 -4.53 -6.34
C LYS A 16 0.55 -3.14 -5.76
N ASN A 17 -0.73 -2.78 -5.68
CA ASN A 17 -1.15 -1.49 -5.14
C ASN A 17 -0.87 -1.39 -3.64
N GLU A 18 -1.15 -2.44 -2.86
CA GLU A 18 -0.82 -2.49 -1.43
C GLU A 18 0.70 -2.32 -1.23
N ILE A 19 1.52 -3.03 -2.00
CA ILE A 19 2.99 -2.92 -1.93
C ILE A 19 3.47 -1.51 -2.35
N GLY A 20 2.92 -0.98 -3.43
CA GLY A 20 3.28 0.32 -4.00
C GLY A 20 2.93 1.47 -3.06
N ILE A 21 1.74 1.44 -2.45
CA ILE A 21 1.29 2.53 -1.56
C ILE A 21 2.03 2.53 -0.24
N ASN A 22 2.39 1.35 0.29
CA ASN A 22 3.28 1.24 1.44
C ASN A 22 4.64 1.90 1.14
N LYS A 23 5.26 1.60 -0.01
CA LYS A 23 6.52 2.26 -0.40
C LYS A 23 6.36 3.76 -0.59
N LYS A 24 5.23 4.19 -1.16
CA LYS A 24 5.00 5.60 -1.48
C LYS A 24 4.74 6.45 -0.23
N LEU A 25 4.01 5.92 0.75
CA LEU A 25 3.64 6.64 1.97
C LEU A 25 4.63 6.44 3.12
N LEU A 26 5.19 5.23 3.27
CA LEU A 26 6.11 4.88 4.38
C LEU A 26 7.60 4.98 3.99
N GLY A 27 7.90 5.11 2.69
CA GLY A 27 9.25 5.25 2.14
C GLY A 27 9.69 4.06 1.29
N GLU A 28 10.56 4.32 0.31
CA GLU A 28 10.96 3.32 -0.70
C GLU A 28 11.73 2.12 -0.13
N GLN A 29 12.33 2.28 1.05
CA GLN A 29 13.12 1.26 1.75
C GLN A 29 12.30 0.45 2.76
N VAL A 30 10.97 0.56 2.76
CA VAL A 30 10.13 -0.19 3.69
C VAL A 30 10.26 -1.71 3.45
N GLU A 31 10.57 -2.46 4.52
CA GLU A 31 10.71 -3.92 4.49
C GLU A 31 9.45 -4.66 4.96
N SER A 32 8.55 -3.95 5.66
CA SER A 32 7.28 -4.47 6.17
C SER A 32 6.10 -3.81 5.47
N PHE A 33 5.15 -4.61 5.02
CA PHE A 33 4.01 -4.13 4.25
C PHE A 33 2.72 -4.33 5.04
N TYR A 34 1.78 -3.41 4.89
CA TYR A 34 0.43 -3.52 5.39
C TYR A 34 -0.54 -3.81 4.24
N CYS A 35 -1.59 -4.59 4.50
CA CYS A 35 -2.76 -4.60 3.62
C CYS A 35 -3.47 -3.24 3.69
N MET A 36 -4.40 -3.01 2.77
CA MET A 36 -5.08 -1.71 2.68
C MET A 36 -5.77 -1.30 3.99
N ASP A 37 -6.53 -2.20 4.60
CA ASP A 37 -7.24 -1.95 5.87
C ASP A 37 -6.27 -1.59 7.00
N CYS A 38 -5.25 -2.42 7.22
CA CYS A 38 -4.28 -2.18 8.28
C CYS A 38 -3.44 -0.93 8.04
N LEU A 39 -3.20 -0.55 6.78
CA LEU A 39 -2.51 0.69 6.47
C LEU A 39 -3.41 1.90 6.81
N ALA A 40 -4.71 1.81 6.52
CA ALA A 40 -5.69 2.82 6.87
C ALA A 40 -5.76 3.03 8.38
N ASP A 41 -5.86 1.93 9.15
CA ASP A 41 -5.81 1.96 10.61
C ASP A 41 -4.49 2.56 11.14
N TYR A 42 -3.35 2.18 10.55
CA TYR A 42 -2.03 2.69 10.95
C TYR A 42 -1.89 4.20 10.71
N LEU A 43 -2.42 4.70 9.59
CA LEU A 43 -2.38 6.11 9.23
C LEU A 43 -3.53 6.94 9.85
N GLY A 44 -4.52 6.29 10.46
CA GLY A 44 -5.70 6.94 11.03
C GLY A 44 -6.63 7.55 9.97
N VAL A 45 -6.70 6.96 8.78
CA VAL A 45 -7.52 7.40 7.64
C VAL A 45 -8.47 6.27 7.22
N SER A 46 -9.38 6.55 6.28
CA SER A 46 -10.20 5.50 5.68
C SER A 46 -9.45 4.78 4.56
N VAL A 47 -9.87 3.54 4.25
CA VAL A 47 -9.38 2.81 3.07
C VAL A 47 -9.61 3.60 1.78
N GLN A 48 -10.73 4.35 1.71
CA GLN A 48 -11.05 5.16 0.53
C GLN A 48 -10.03 6.29 0.33
N ASP A 49 -9.57 6.95 1.41
CA ASP A 49 -8.56 8.01 1.31
C ASP A 49 -7.25 7.48 0.69
N ILE A 50 -6.89 6.23 1.01
CA ILE A 50 -5.70 5.59 0.44
C ILE A 50 -5.92 5.25 -1.04
N LEU A 51 -7.10 4.74 -1.39
CA LEU A 51 -7.44 4.44 -2.79
C LEU A 51 -7.45 5.69 -3.66
N ASP A 52 -8.04 6.78 -3.16
CA ASP A 52 -8.04 8.07 -3.84
C ASP A 52 -6.60 8.56 -4.06
N LYS A 53 -5.72 8.33 -3.08
CA LYS A 53 -4.29 8.66 -3.22
C LYS A 53 -3.57 7.80 -4.26
N VAL A 54 -3.91 6.52 -4.35
CA VAL A 54 -3.38 5.62 -5.40
C VAL A 54 -3.78 6.12 -6.78
N GLU A 55 -5.05 6.48 -6.99
CA GLU A 55 -5.52 7.04 -8.26
C GLU A 55 -4.85 8.39 -8.58
N GLU A 56 -4.71 9.27 -7.58
CA GLU A 56 -3.98 10.54 -7.74
C GLU A 56 -2.53 10.31 -8.21
N PHE A 57 -1.87 9.27 -7.69
CA PHE A 57 -0.52 8.91 -8.14
C PHE A 57 -0.49 8.32 -9.55
N LYS A 58 -1.51 7.55 -9.95
CA LYS A 58 -1.65 7.06 -11.33
C LYS A 58 -1.81 8.21 -12.31
N ASP A 59 -2.68 9.17 -12.00
CA ASP A 59 -2.89 10.37 -12.83
C ASP A 59 -1.62 11.23 -12.96
N GLN A 60 -0.78 11.24 -11.92
CA GLN A 60 0.55 11.86 -11.95
C GLN A 60 1.60 11.05 -12.73
N GLY A 61 1.26 9.89 -13.28
CA GLY A 61 2.17 9.03 -14.05
C GLY A 61 3.13 8.22 -13.18
N CYS A 62 2.76 7.88 -11.94
CA CYS A 62 3.60 7.10 -11.06
C CYS A 62 3.66 5.62 -11.49
N LYS A 63 4.84 5.21 -11.98
CA LYS A 63 5.11 3.84 -12.47
C LYS A 63 4.90 2.71 -11.47
N LEU A 64 4.82 3.03 -10.18
CA LEU A 64 4.51 2.05 -9.14
C LEU A 64 3.08 1.52 -9.25
N PHE A 65 2.17 2.30 -9.85
CA PHE A 65 0.75 2.01 -9.94
C PHE A 65 0.24 1.81 -11.37
N GLU A 66 1.15 1.69 -12.36
CA GLU A 66 0.84 1.30 -13.76
C GLU A 66 0.32 -0.13 -13.89
#